data_AF-A0A7C1GRS4-F1
#
_entry.id   AF-A0A7C1GRS4-F1
#
_cell.length_a   1.000
_cell.length_b   1.000
_cell.length_c   1.000
_cell.angle_alpha   90.00
_cell.angle_beta   90.00
_cell.angle_gamma   90.00
#
_symmetry.space_group_name_H-M   'P 1'
#
loop_
_entity.id
_entity.type
_entity.pdbx_description
1 polymer ?
#
loop_
_entity_poly.entity_id
_entity_poly.type
_entity_poly.pdbx_seq_one_letter_code
_entity_poly.pdbx_strand_id
1 'polypeptide(L)'
;MALLGTLKGFGVTEIFQLISQQMKTGSLILSSPKAKVTIAFENGVIVGIISDKWDMDPRAEVLLKAGFLRDKEVKAAFEQQKKNAQKWHEILISQGNLKESFIAKATNVVIKQILLDIFQWREGSYRFEDWDLETENMLICHIQTEGVILDTLRMIDEWPMIKQKIPPVDYCPVTIMSLTEEIVAKHHLSDVDMHIFDLIDEKNTIESIVMKSLEPPFEALGSLVKLIDLGLIEVFPEGTKEKRDFSSARNAFFRFLAQASIFILFGLALTGLVMVGEPRITRELIPQEITSILDHQKALSKEIKSLERLPSTRDRDSYVH
;
A
#
# COMPACT_ATOMS: atom_id res chain seq x y z
N MET A 1 -29.36 -4.82 -35.69
CA MET A 1 -30.67 -4.87 -35.00
C MET A 1 -30.56 -4.00 -33.77
N ALA A 2 -31.37 -2.95 -33.65
CA ALA A 2 -31.33 -2.07 -32.48
C ALA A 2 -31.74 -2.85 -31.21
N LEU A 3 -30.83 -2.94 -30.24
CA LEU A 3 -31.17 -3.47 -28.91
C LEU A 3 -31.81 -2.32 -28.13
N LEU A 4 -33.09 -2.43 -27.79
CA LEU A 4 -33.81 -1.40 -27.01
C LEU A 4 -34.60 -2.08 -25.92
N GLY A 5 -34.58 -1.52 -24.71
CA GLY A 5 -35.35 -2.08 -23.61
C GLY A 5 -35.22 -1.29 -22.31
N THR A 6 -35.58 -1.95 -21.21
CA THR A 6 -35.52 -1.39 -19.85
C THR A 6 -34.54 -2.18 -18.98
N LEU A 7 -33.85 -1.48 -18.09
CA LEU A 7 -32.88 -2.09 -17.16
C LEU A 7 -33.52 -3.02 -16.13
N LYS A 8 -34.85 -2.93 -15.95
CA LYS A 8 -35.62 -3.83 -15.09
C LYS A 8 -35.79 -5.22 -15.70
N GLY A 9 -35.88 -5.31 -17.03
CA GLY A 9 -36.04 -6.57 -17.74
C GLY A 9 -34.71 -7.23 -18.11
N PHE A 10 -33.69 -6.42 -18.39
CA PHE A 10 -32.37 -6.87 -18.80
C PHE A 10 -31.33 -5.93 -18.19
N GLY A 11 -30.54 -6.42 -17.23
CA GLY A 11 -29.60 -5.61 -16.47
C GLY A 11 -28.38 -5.19 -17.29
N VAL A 12 -27.60 -4.26 -16.74
CA VAL A 12 -26.42 -3.70 -17.43
C VAL A 12 -25.38 -4.80 -17.72
N THR A 13 -25.18 -5.72 -16.79
CA THR A 13 -24.28 -6.87 -16.96
C THR A 13 -24.65 -7.72 -18.16
N GLU A 14 -25.93 -8.08 -18.31
CA GLU A 14 -26.39 -8.92 -19.40
C GLU A 14 -26.29 -8.20 -20.76
N ILE A 15 -26.52 -6.88 -20.78
CA ILE A 15 -26.33 -6.04 -21.97
C ILE A 15 -24.87 -6.06 -22.43
N PHE A 16 -23.94 -5.80 -21.51
CA PHE A 16 -22.51 -5.78 -21.79
C PHE A 16 -22.05 -7.16 -22.28
N GLN A 17 -22.49 -8.23 -21.60
CA GLN A 17 -22.17 -9.59 -21.99
C GLN A 17 -22.67 -9.91 -23.41
N LEU A 18 -23.90 -9.51 -23.76
CA LEU A 18 -24.45 -9.74 -25.09
C LEU A 18 -23.67 -8.98 -26.17
N ILE A 19 -23.33 -7.71 -25.92
CA ILE A 19 -22.54 -6.89 -26.85
C ILE A 19 -21.17 -7.53 -27.08
N SER A 20 -20.51 -7.98 -26.02
CA SER A 20 -19.18 -8.59 -26.10
C SER A 20 -19.20 -9.94 -26.82
N GLN A 21 -20.11 -10.84 -26.45
CA GLN A 21 -20.24 -12.17 -27.08
C GLN A 21 -20.60 -12.10 -28.57
N GLN A 22 -21.38 -11.09 -28.96
CA GLN A 22 -21.74 -10.86 -30.36
C GLN A 22 -20.73 -9.96 -31.09
N MET A 23 -19.64 -9.56 -30.44
CA MET A 23 -18.60 -8.67 -30.96
C MET A 23 -19.18 -7.42 -31.64
N LYS A 24 -20.18 -6.80 -31.01
CA LYS A 24 -20.88 -5.67 -31.60
C LYS A 24 -20.01 -4.40 -31.61
N THR A 25 -20.21 -3.62 -32.65
CA THR A 25 -19.59 -2.29 -32.85
C THR A 25 -20.70 -1.26 -32.95
N GLY A 26 -20.65 -0.24 -32.10
CA GLY A 26 -21.70 0.77 -31.98
C GLY A 26 -21.72 1.46 -30.62
N SER A 27 -22.79 2.21 -30.36
CA SER A 27 -22.94 3.00 -29.14
C SER A 27 -24.07 2.46 -28.27
N LEU A 28 -23.74 2.12 -27.02
CA LEU A 28 -24.71 1.79 -25.98
C LEU A 28 -25.06 3.05 -25.20
N ILE A 29 -26.31 3.49 -25.31
CA ILE A 29 -26.88 4.57 -24.51
C ILE A 29 -27.66 3.98 -23.35
N LEU A 30 -27.22 4.26 -22.13
CA LEU A 30 -27.91 3.96 -20.89
C LEU A 30 -28.54 5.24 -20.33
N SER A 31 -29.78 5.16 -19.85
CA SER A 31 -30.47 6.31 -19.24
C SER A 31 -31.18 5.87 -17.97
N SER A 32 -30.82 6.48 -16.84
CA SER A 32 -31.52 6.37 -15.56
C SER A 32 -32.22 7.69 -15.24
N PRO A 33 -33.07 7.77 -14.20
CA PRO A 33 -33.65 9.04 -13.76
C PRO A 33 -32.61 10.10 -13.35
N LYS A 34 -31.37 9.70 -13.06
CA LYS A 34 -30.32 10.57 -12.55
C LYS A 34 -29.29 10.98 -13.61
N ALA A 35 -29.07 10.18 -14.64
CA ALA A 35 -27.98 10.37 -15.59
C ALA A 35 -28.20 9.60 -16.90
N LYS A 36 -27.55 10.06 -17.95
CA LYS A 36 -27.38 9.37 -19.22
C LYS A 36 -25.90 9.14 -19.48
N VAL A 37 -25.55 7.90 -19.83
CA VAL A 37 -24.18 7.49 -20.17
C VAL A 37 -24.20 6.82 -21.53
N THR A 38 -23.33 7.26 -22.44
CA THR A 38 -23.11 6.62 -23.73
C THR A 38 -21.74 5.96 -23.72
N ILE A 39 -21.69 4.71 -24.17
CA ILE A 39 -20.49 3.88 -24.18
C ILE A 39 -20.29 3.37 -25.60
N ALA A 40 -19.16 3.70 -26.18
CA ALA A 40 -18.74 3.25 -27.49
C ALA A 40 -18.09 1.87 -27.39
N PHE A 41 -18.50 0.96 -28.26
CA PHE A 41 -17.95 -0.38 -28.39
C PHE A 41 -17.39 -0.60 -29.80
N GLU A 42 -16.24 -1.26 -29.88
CA GLU A 42 -15.63 -1.74 -31.12
C GLU A 42 -15.28 -3.22 -30.97
N ASN A 43 -15.90 -4.07 -31.78
CA ASN A 43 -15.75 -5.54 -31.73
C ASN A 43 -15.96 -6.11 -30.31
N GLY A 44 -16.95 -5.58 -29.58
CA GLY A 44 -17.24 -5.99 -28.20
C GLY A 44 -16.33 -5.36 -27.14
N VAL A 45 -15.32 -4.57 -27.51
CA VAL A 45 -14.40 -3.88 -26.59
C VAL A 45 -14.89 -2.46 -26.32
N ILE A 46 -14.82 -1.99 -25.07
CA ILE A 46 -15.18 -0.60 -24.73
C ILE A 46 -14.07 0.33 -25.22
N VAL A 47 -14.42 1.27 -26.09
CA VAL A 47 -13.46 2.23 -26.69
C VAL A 47 -13.66 3.68 -26.25
N GLY A 48 -14.81 4.01 -25.65
CA GLY A 48 -15.08 5.37 -25.20
C GLY A 48 -16.29 5.47 -24.28
N ILE A 49 -16.28 6.46 -23.40
CA ILE A 49 -17.39 6.73 -22.47
C ILE A 49 -17.67 8.24 -22.44
N ILE A 50 -18.95 8.61 -22.40
CA ILE A 50 -19.40 9.97 -22.13
C ILE A 50 -20.62 9.97 -21.22
N SER A 51 -20.70 10.93 -20.30
CA SER A 51 -21.87 11.16 -19.46
C SER A 51 -22.42 12.56 -19.65
N ASP A 52 -23.75 12.69 -19.60
CA ASP A 52 -24.46 13.97 -19.63
C ASP A 52 -24.22 14.85 -18.40
N LYS A 53 -23.70 14.29 -17.30
CA LYS A 53 -23.34 15.01 -16.08
C LYS A 53 -22.04 15.80 -16.19
N TRP A 54 -21.29 15.63 -17.26
CA TRP A 54 -20.00 16.28 -17.42
C TRP A 54 -20.18 17.69 -17.99
N ASP A 55 -20.20 18.68 -17.10
CA ASP A 55 -20.14 20.11 -17.50
C ASP A 55 -18.78 20.47 -18.12
N MET A 56 -17.73 19.76 -17.69
CA MET A 56 -16.36 19.85 -18.18
C MET A 56 -15.72 18.47 -18.17
N ASP A 57 -14.50 18.37 -18.68
CA ASP A 57 -13.72 17.13 -18.63
C ASP A 57 -13.53 16.66 -17.17
N PRO A 58 -14.05 15.49 -16.79
CA PRO A 58 -14.03 15.00 -15.40
C PRO A 58 -12.60 14.72 -14.90
N ARG A 59 -11.63 14.51 -15.79
CA ARG A 59 -10.24 14.31 -15.41
C ARG A 59 -9.65 15.55 -14.73
N ALA A 60 -10.11 16.74 -15.13
CA ALA A 60 -9.68 17.99 -14.52
C ALA A 60 -10.11 18.06 -13.04
N GLU A 61 -11.34 17.65 -12.73
CA GLU A 61 -11.82 17.59 -11.34
C GLU A 61 -11.02 16.59 -10.51
N VAL A 62 -10.75 15.40 -11.05
CA VAL A 62 -9.92 14.38 -10.37
C VAL A 62 -8.54 14.93 -10.04
N LEU A 63 -7.87 15.57 -11.01
CA LEU A 63 -6.52 16.12 -10.83
C LEU A 63 -6.47 17.34 -9.91
N LEU A 64 -7.52 18.18 -9.92
CA LEU A 64 -7.67 19.30 -8.98
C LEU A 64 -7.79 18.79 -7.54
N LYS A 65 -8.69 17.84 -7.30
CA LYS A 65 -8.90 17.27 -5.96
C LYS A 65 -7.68 16.49 -5.46
N ALA A 66 -6.95 15.85 -6.36
CA ALA A 66 -5.69 15.18 -6.06
C ALA A 66 -4.52 16.14 -5.79
N GLY A 67 -4.68 17.44 -6.10
CA GLY A 67 -3.67 18.48 -5.88
C GLY A 67 -2.57 18.54 -6.95
N PHE A 68 -2.73 17.82 -8.07
CA PHE A 68 -1.79 17.86 -9.19
C PHE A 68 -1.98 19.08 -10.10
N LEU A 69 -3.14 19.74 -10.00
CA LEU A 69 -3.46 20.96 -10.72
C LEU A 69 -4.01 22.00 -9.76
N ARG A 70 -3.84 23.29 -10.11
CA ARG A 70 -4.45 24.42 -9.40
C ARG A 70 -5.62 24.97 -10.20
N ASP A 71 -6.65 25.47 -9.53
CA ASP A 71 -7.85 26.04 -10.18
C ASP A 71 -7.52 27.10 -11.23
N LYS A 72 -6.51 27.94 -10.96
CA LYS A 72 -6.08 29.00 -11.87
C LYS A 72 -5.52 28.45 -13.18
N GLU A 73 -4.77 27.35 -13.12
CA GLU A 73 -4.15 26.70 -14.29
C GLU A 73 -5.21 26.04 -15.15
N VAL A 74 -6.14 25.31 -14.52
CA VAL A 74 -7.24 24.64 -15.21
C VAL A 74 -8.16 25.64 -15.90
N LYS A 75 -8.54 26.73 -15.21
CA LYS A 75 -9.36 27.80 -15.80
C LYS A 75 -8.67 28.44 -17.02
N ALA A 76 -7.39 28.77 -16.89
CA ALA A 76 -6.62 29.35 -18.01
C ALA A 76 -6.54 28.38 -19.20
N ALA A 77 -6.31 27.09 -18.95
CA ALA A 77 -6.26 26.07 -20.00
C ALA A 77 -7.61 25.91 -20.72
N PHE A 78 -8.73 25.90 -19.99
CA PHE A 78 -10.07 25.85 -20.60
C PHE A 78 -10.42 27.12 -21.39
N GLU A 79 -10.03 28.31 -20.91
CA GLU A 79 -10.19 29.56 -21.68
C GLU A 79 -9.39 29.54 -22.99
N GLN A 80 -8.22 28.91 -22.97
CA GLN A 80 -7.35 28.79 -24.13
C GLN A 80 -7.87 27.71 -25.10
N GLN A 81 -8.43 26.59 -24.61
CA GLN A 81 -9.17 25.60 -25.41
C GLN A 81 -10.39 26.21 -26.11
N LYS A 82 -11.04 27.24 -25.55
CA LYS A 82 -12.14 27.93 -26.26
C LYS A 82 -11.65 28.74 -27.46
N LYS A 83 -10.38 29.18 -27.44
CA LYS A 83 -9.76 30.02 -28.48
C LYS A 83 -8.99 29.19 -29.51
N ASN A 84 -8.46 28.05 -29.10
CA ASN A 84 -7.62 27.15 -29.89
C ASN A 84 -8.28 25.77 -30.00
N ALA A 85 -8.13 25.06 -31.11
CA ALA A 85 -8.66 23.69 -31.25
C ALA A 85 -7.98 22.63 -30.33
N GLN A 86 -6.95 23.03 -29.57
CA GLN A 86 -6.16 22.17 -28.71
C GLN A 86 -6.89 21.87 -27.38
N LYS A 87 -6.81 20.63 -26.89
CA LYS A 87 -7.47 20.22 -25.64
C LYS A 87 -6.72 20.78 -24.41
N TRP A 88 -7.44 21.05 -23.31
CA TRP A 88 -6.90 21.65 -22.08
C TRP A 88 -5.69 20.88 -21.52
N HIS A 89 -5.71 19.54 -21.57
CA HIS A 89 -4.62 18.72 -21.05
C HIS A 89 -3.37 18.83 -21.90
N GLU A 90 -3.48 18.90 -23.23
CA GLU A 90 -2.36 19.10 -24.14
C GLU A 90 -1.71 20.48 -23.91
N ILE A 91 -2.52 21.49 -23.63
CA ILE A 91 -2.04 22.83 -23.29
C ILE A 91 -1.20 22.76 -22.01
N LEU A 92 -1.71 22.12 -20.95
CA LEU A 92 -0.98 22.00 -19.68
C LEU A 92 0.28 21.13 -19.79
N ILE A 93 0.26 20.07 -20.61
CA ILE A 93 1.42 19.23 -20.89
C ILE A 93 2.49 20.04 -21.62
N SER A 94 2.12 20.81 -22.65
CA SER A 94 3.09 21.62 -23.41
C SER A 94 3.72 22.75 -22.58
N GLN A 95 3.03 23.22 -21.54
CA GLN A 95 3.54 24.19 -20.56
C GLN A 95 4.40 23.55 -19.46
N GLY A 96 4.49 22.23 -19.38
CA GLY A 96 5.22 21.51 -18.32
C GLY A 96 4.49 21.45 -16.97
N ASN A 97 3.21 21.88 -16.92
CA ASN A 97 2.40 21.90 -15.70
C ASN A 97 1.71 20.56 -15.41
N LEU A 98 1.68 19.64 -16.39
CA LEU A 98 1.06 18.33 -16.25
C LEU A 98 1.85 17.27 -17.01
N LYS A 99 1.95 16.05 -16.44
CA LYS A 99 2.52 14.88 -17.12
C LYS A 99 1.41 14.05 -17.76
N GLU A 100 1.70 13.47 -18.93
CA GLU A 100 0.76 12.59 -19.64
C GLU A 100 0.33 11.37 -18.80
N SER A 101 1.24 10.83 -17.98
CA SER A 101 0.93 9.71 -17.07
C SER A 101 -0.18 10.04 -16.08
N PHE A 102 -0.28 11.28 -15.60
CA PHE A 102 -1.34 11.70 -14.69
C PHE A 102 -2.70 11.79 -15.39
N ILE A 103 -2.71 12.17 -16.67
CA ILE A 103 -3.93 12.13 -17.49
C ILE A 103 -4.41 10.68 -17.64
N ALA A 104 -3.50 9.75 -17.96
CA ALA A 104 -3.86 8.34 -18.08
C ALA A 104 -4.43 7.77 -16.76
N LYS A 105 -3.81 8.07 -15.62
CA LYS A 105 -4.34 7.69 -14.30
C LYS A 105 -5.72 8.30 -14.02
N ALA A 106 -5.89 9.60 -14.26
CA ALA A 106 -7.17 10.28 -14.07
C ALA A 106 -8.27 9.71 -14.99
N THR A 107 -7.94 9.39 -16.24
CA THR A 107 -8.83 8.67 -17.17
C THR A 107 -9.30 7.35 -16.57
N ASN A 108 -8.38 6.54 -16.04
CA ASN A 108 -8.71 5.25 -15.43
C ASN A 108 -9.64 5.41 -14.22
N VAL A 109 -9.36 6.38 -13.34
CA VAL A 109 -10.23 6.70 -12.18
C VAL A 109 -11.65 7.03 -12.63
N VAL A 110 -11.80 7.97 -13.57
CA VAL A 110 -13.12 8.39 -14.06
C VAL A 110 -13.88 7.22 -14.67
N ILE A 111 -13.23 6.43 -15.53
CA ILE A 111 -13.88 5.33 -16.24
C ILE A 111 -14.32 4.25 -15.26
N LYS A 112 -13.44 3.79 -14.37
CA LYS A 112 -13.79 2.76 -13.37
C LYS A 112 -14.93 3.24 -12.47
N GLN A 113 -14.95 4.52 -12.09
CA GLN A 113 -16.03 5.09 -11.28
C GLN A 113 -17.39 5.07 -12.00
N ILE A 114 -17.42 5.42 -13.29
CA ILE A 114 -18.66 5.40 -14.08
C ILE A 114 -19.14 3.98 -14.33
N LEU A 115 -18.22 3.07 -14.69
CA LEU A 115 -18.56 1.66 -14.89
C LEU A 115 -19.14 1.07 -13.60
N LEU A 116 -18.51 1.32 -12.45
CA LEU A 116 -19.07 0.87 -11.17
C LEU A 116 -20.46 1.45 -10.87
N ASP A 117 -20.71 2.73 -11.20
CA ASP A 117 -22.03 3.35 -11.00
C ASP A 117 -23.11 2.73 -11.89
N ILE A 118 -22.88 2.63 -13.20
CA ILE A 118 -23.90 2.14 -14.14
C ILE A 118 -24.28 0.68 -13.89
N PHE A 119 -23.33 -0.17 -13.46
CA PHE A 119 -23.62 -1.58 -13.14
C PHE A 119 -24.55 -1.73 -11.93
N GLN A 120 -24.66 -0.70 -11.09
CA GLN A 120 -25.59 -0.67 -9.96
C GLN A 120 -26.98 -0.14 -10.34
N TRP A 121 -27.19 0.35 -11.56
CA TRP A 121 -28.48 0.86 -12.00
C TRP A 121 -29.51 -0.25 -12.11
N ARG A 122 -30.59 -0.15 -11.32
CA ARG A 122 -31.70 -1.13 -11.29
C ARG A 122 -32.89 -0.72 -12.17
N GLU A 123 -32.93 0.53 -12.59
CA GLU A 123 -34.03 1.12 -13.35
C GLU A 123 -33.50 2.07 -14.42
N GLY A 124 -34.28 2.25 -15.49
CA GLY A 124 -33.90 3.03 -16.65
C GLY A 124 -34.15 2.30 -17.96
N SER A 125 -33.62 2.86 -19.04
CA SER A 125 -33.69 2.32 -20.39
C SER A 125 -32.30 2.19 -20.99
N TYR A 126 -32.17 1.25 -21.92
CA TYR A 126 -30.96 1.10 -22.74
C TYR A 126 -31.32 1.09 -24.22
N ARG A 127 -30.41 1.59 -25.05
CA ARG A 127 -30.49 1.56 -26.51
C ARG A 127 -29.09 1.31 -27.07
N PHE A 128 -28.94 0.32 -27.94
CA PHE A 128 -27.74 0.11 -28.72
C PHE A 128 -27.99 0.50 -30.17
N GLU A 129 -27.14 1.40 -30.67
CA GLU A 129 -27.12 1.85 -32.05
C GLU A 129 -25.90 1.21 -32.71
N ASP A 130 -26.14 0.21 -33.55
CA ASP A 130 -25.15 -0.24 -34.52
C ASP A 130 -24.86 1.01 -35.42
N TRP A 131 -23.63 1.25 -35.89
CA TRP A 131 -23.17 2.41 -36.73
C TRP A 131 -23.02 3.81 -36.07
N ASP A 132 -21.97 4.52 -36.53
CA ASP A 132 -21.43 5.83 -36.10
C ASP A 132 -20.85 5.90 -34.67
N LEU A 133 -19.55 5.59 -34.56
CA LEU A 133 -18.74 5.78 -33.36
C LEU A 133 -18.24 7.24 -33.30
N GLU A 134 -19.12 8.17 -32.95
CA GLU A 134 -18.71 9.54 -32.65
C GLU A 134 -17.93 9.58 -31.33
N THR A 135 -16.61 9.38 -31.41
CA THR A 135 -15.72 9.34 -30.23
C THR A 135 -15.03 10.67 -29.92
N GLU A 136 -15.20 11.71 -30.75
CA GLU A 136 -14.45 12.98 -30.65
C GLU A 136 -14.59 13.72 -29.31
N ASN A 137 -15.70 13.49 -28.61
CA ASN A 137 -16.00 14.08 -27.30
C ASN A 137 -16.05 13.04 -26.17
N MET A 138 -15.76 11.78 -26.48
CA MET A 138 -15.73 10.71 -25.48
C MET A 138 -14.37 10.65 -24.79
N LEU A 139 -14.39 10.15 -23.56
CA LEU A 139 -13.19 9.74 -22.87
C LEU A 139 -12.71 8.41 -23.45
N ILE A 140 -11.64 8.44 -24.23
CA ILE A 140 -11.10 7.28 -24.94
C ILE A 140 -10.48 6.28 -23.97
N CYS A 141 -10.74 5.00 -24.20
CA CYS A 141 -10.12 3.89 -23.48
C CYS A 141 -10.09 2.64 -24.36
N HIS A 142 -9.46 1.56 -23.88
CA HIS A 142 -9.51 0.26 -24.54
C HIS A 142 -9.63 -0.80 -23.46
N ILE A 143 -10.85 -1.21 -23.15
CA ILE A 143 -11.13 -2.08 -22.01
C ILE A 143 -11.96 -3.29 -22.46
N GLN A 144 -11.45 -4.48 -22.12
CA GLN A 144 -12.16 -5.74 -22.37
C GLN A 144 -13.43 -5.80 -21.52
N THR A 145 -14.57 -6.01 -22.17
CA THR A 145 -15.89 -5.92 -21.54
C THR A 145 -16.09 -6.99 -20.47
N GLU A 146 -15.64 -8.23 -20.72
CA GLU A 146 -15.68 -9.33 -19.73
C GLU A 146 -14.87 -8.99 -18.48
N GLY A 147 -13.69 -8.38 -18.66
CA GLY A 147 -12.84 -7.95 -17.55
C GLY A 147 -13.55 -6.93 -16.66
N VAL A 148 -14.23 -5.95 -17.28
CA VAL A 148 -15.04 -4.96 -16.54
C VAL A 148 -16.17 -5.62 -15.77
N ILE A 149 -16.88 -6.57 -16.38
CA ILE A 149 -17.98 -7.28 -15.73
C ILE A 149 -17.45 -8.00 -14.49
N LEU A 150 -16.39 -8.80 -14.62
CA LEU A 150 -15.81 -9.56 -13.52
C LEU A 150 -15.26 -8.66 -12.42
N ASP A 151 -14.51 -7.62 -12.78
CA ASP A 151 -13.99 -6.63 -11.83
C ASP A 151 -15.13 -6.00 -11.04
N THR A 152 -16.20 -5.57 -11.73
CA THR A 152 -17.31 -4.85 -11.08
C THR A 152 -18.12 -5.76 -10.16
N LEU A 153 -18.36 -7.02 -10.56
CA LEU A 153 -19.02 -8.00 -9.70
C LEU A 153 -18.18 -8.29 -8.45
N ARG A 154 -16.86 -8.49 -8.61
CA ARG A 154 -15.92 -8.62 -7.49
C ARG A 154 -16.03 -7.42 -6.56
N MET A 155 -16.04 -6.21 -7.11
CA MET A 155 -16.14 -4.98 -6.32
C MET A 155 -17.43 -4.91 -5.50
N ILE A 156 -18.57 -5.26 -6.10
CA ILE A 156 -19.87 -5.27 -5.42
C ILE A 156 -19.88 -6.27 -4.26
N ASP A 157 -19.30 -7.46 -4.46
CA ASP A 157 -19.27 -8.53 -3.46
C ASP A 157 -18.29 -8.25 -2.31
N GLU A 158 -17.14 -7.64 -2.62
CA GLU A 158 -16.09 -7.33 -1.64
C GLU A 158 -16.33 -6.01 -0.88
N TRP A 159 -17.11 -5.09 -1.46
CA TRP A 159 -17.38 -3.77 -0.88
C TRP A 159 -17.86 -3.80 0.58
N PRO A 160 -18.78 -4.70 1.00
CA PRO A 160 -19.20 -4.80 2.39
C PRO A 160 -18.04 -5.10 3.36
N MET A 161 -17.07 -5.92 2.95
CA MET A 161 -15.91 -6.26 3.78
C MET A 161 -14.95 -5.08 3.92
N ILE A 162 -14.70 -4.37 2.82
CA ILE A 162 -13.87 -3.15 2.83
C ILE A 162 -14.51 -2.08 3.71
N LYS A 163 -15.80 -1.82 3.50
CA LYS A 163 -16.55 -0.78 4.22
C LYS A 163 -16.59 -1.00 5.74
N GLN A 164 -16.59 -2.25 6.21
CA GLN A 164 -16.57 -2.54 7.65
C GLN A 164 -15.24 -2.18 8.32
N LYS A 165 -14.14 -2.21 7.59
CA LYS A 165 -12.78 -1.99 8.11
C LYS A 165 -12.31 -0.55 7.94
N ILE A 166 -12.87 0.18 6.97
CA ILE A 166 -12.56 1.58 6.74
C ILE A 166 -13.31 2.45 7.78
N PRO A 167 -12.59 3.18 8.64
CA PRO A 167 -13.19 4.15 9.56
C PRO A 167 -13.91 5.27 8.82
N PRO A 168 -14.80 6.03 9.50
CA PRO A 168 -15.40 7.22 8.90
C PRO A 168 -14.34 8.24 8.45
N VAL A 169 -14.78 9.18 7.62
CA VAL A 169 -14.00 10.36 7.20
C VAL A 169 -13.40 11.02 8.46
N ASP A 170 -12.20 11.60 8.36
CA ASP A 170 -11.39 12.18 9.46
C ASP A 170 -10.50 11.19 10.23
N TYR A 171 -10.16 10.03 9.65
CA TYR A 171 -9.12 9.15 10.17
C TYR A 171 -7.84 9.21 9.33
N CYS A 172 -6.70 9.23 10.02
CA CYS A 172 -5.37 9.23 9.43
C CYS A 172 -4.71 7.85 9.64
N PRO A 173 -4.31 7.14 8.57
CA PRO A 173 -3.46 5.98 8.70
C PRO A 173 -2.06 6.39 9.17
N VAL A 174 -1.43 5.50 9.93
CA VAL A 174 -0.10 5.66 10.50
C VAL A 174 0.65 4.35 10.29
N THR A 175 1.88 4.47 9.79
CA THR A 175 2.76 3.33 9.59
C THR A 175 3.29 2.81 10.92
N ILE A 176 3.01 1.53 11.20
CA ILE A 176 3.45 0.85 12.43
C ILE A 176 4.74 0.05 12.18
N MET A 177 4.85 -0.52 10.99
CA MET A 177 6.00 -1.31 10.57
C MET A 177 6.50 -0.81 9.22
N SER A 178 7.83 -0.71 9.08
CA SER A 178 8.43 -0.43 7.78
C SER A 178 8.15 -1.56 6.81
N LEU A 179 7.79 -1.20 5.58
CA LEU A 179 7.60 -2.15 4.50
C LEU A 179 8.97 -2.72 4.07
N THR A 180 9.16 -4.04 4.22
CA THR A 180 10.38 -4.73 3.79
C THR A 180 10.14 -5.55 2.53
N GLU A 181 11.20 -5.80 1.75
CA GLU A 181 11.12 -6.64 0.55
C GLU A 181 10.58 -8.04 0.84
N GLU A 182 10.91 -8.60 2.02
CA GLU A 182 10.39 -9.90 2.46
C GLU A 182 8.87 -9.88 2.65
N ILE A 183 8.32 -8.81 3.24
CA ILE A 183 6.88 -8.66 3.44
C ILE A 183 6.17 -8.49 2.09
N VAL A 184 6.73 -7.67 1.20
CA VAL A 184 6.23 -7.47 -0.16
C VAL A 184 6.15 -8.80 -0.92
N ALA A 185 7.23 -9.58 -0.91
CA ALA A 185 7.28 -10.87 -1.58
C ALA A 185 6.33 -11.89 -0.94
N LYS A 186 6.31 -11.99 0.39
CA LYS A 186 5.48 -12.97 1.12
C LYS A 186 3.98 -12.73 0.92
N HIS A 187 3.55 -11.46 0.96
CA HIS A 187 2.14 -11.08 0.88
C HIS A 187 1.71 -10.63 -0.52
N HIS A 188 2.59 -10.76 -1.52
CA HIS A 188 2.33 -10.40 -2.91
C HIS A 188 1.71 -9.01 -2.99
N LEU A 189 2.40 -8.03 -2.40
CA LEU A 189 1.95 -6.64 -2.43
C LEU A 189 2.12 -6.08 -3.85
N SER A 190 1.05 -5.49 -4.36
CA SER A 190 1.00 -4.89 -5.69
C SER A 190 1.67 -3.52 -5.71
N ASP A 191 1.91 -2.97 -6.90
CA ASP A 191 2.39 -1.61 -7.07
C ASP A 191 1.43 -0.58 -6.45
N VAL A 192 0.12 -0.84 -6.49
CA VAL A 192 -0.90 -0.03 -5.82
C VAL A 192 -0.71 -0.09 -4.30
N ASP A 193 -0.43 -1.28 -3.75
CA ASP A 193 -0.18 -1.43 -2.31
C ASP A 193 1.02 -0.65 -1.83
N MET A 194 2.11 -0.72 -2.57
CA MET A 194 3.33 0.02 -2.27
C MET A 194 3.11 1.53 -2.42
N HIS A 195 2.42 1.95 -3.49
CA HIS A 195 2.13 3.36 -3.72
C HIS A 195 1.24 3.96 -2.62
N ILE A 196 0.19 3.25 -2.20
CA ILE A 196 -0.69 3.68 -1.12
C ILE A 196 0.08 3.77 0.20
N PHE A 197 0.94 2.79 0.49
CA PHE A 197 1.78 2.79 1.69
C PHE A 197 2.72 4.02 1.72
N ASP A 198 3.33 4.38 0.59
CA ASP A 198 4.24 5.53 0.49
C ASP A 198 3.56 6.89 0.71
N LEU A 199 2.26 6.98 0.47
CA LEU A 199 1.47 8.21 0.67
C LEU A 199 1.07 8.46 2.13
N ILE A 200 1.32 7.49 3.01
CA ILE A 200 0.98 7.56 4.43
C ILE A 200 2.02 8.42 5.14
N ASP A 201 1.63 9.64 5.48
CA ASP A 201 2.49 10.66 6.09
C ASP A 201 1.98 11.12 7.45
N GLU A 202 1.09 10.33 8.07
CA GLU A 202 0.44 10.61 9.34
C GLU A 202 -0.49 11.85 9.37
N LYS A 203 -0.55 12.67 8.32
CA LYS A 203 -1.34 13.90 8.30
C LYS A 203 -2.50 13.81 7.31
N ASN A 204 -2.31 13.04 6.26
CA ASN A 204 -3.35 12.82 5.26
C ASN A 204 -4.43 11.90 5.84
N THR A 205 -5.69 12.29 5.65
CA THR A 205 -6.83 11.41 5.89
C THR A 205 -6.89 10.32 4.83
N ILE A 206 -7.64 9.25 5.09
CA ILE A 206 -7.92 8.19 4.11
C ILE A 206 -8.43 8.79 2.79
N GLU A 207 -9.36 9.74 2.86
CA GLU A 207 -9.90 10.42 1.68
C GLU A 207 -8.78 11.15 0.90
N SER A 208 -7.93 11.91 1.59
CA SER A 208 -6.82 12.59 0.94
C SER A 208 -5.84 11.62 0.27
N ILE A 209 -5.59 10.45 0.86
CA ILE A 209 -4.70 9.43 0.28
C ILE A 209 -5.31 8.84 -0.98
N VAL A 210 -6.60 8.48 -0.93
CA VAL A 210 -7.34 7.96 -2.10
C VAL A 210 -7.34 8.98 -3.23
N MET A 211 -7.50 10.27 -2.95
CA MET A 211 -7.46 11.30 -3.99
C MET A 211 -6.05 11.50 -4.56
N LYS A 212 -5.02 11.56 -3.70
CA LYS A 212 -3.62 11.79 -4.12
C LYS A 212 -3.01 10.62 -4.87
N SER A 213 -3.47 9.39 -4.62
CA SER A 213 -2.94 8.19 -5.30
C SER A 213 -3.29 8.14 -6.78
N LEU A 214 -4.37 8.83 -7.19
CA LEU A 214 -4.99 8.68 -8.50
C LEU A 214 -5.30 7.22 -8.86
N GLU A 215 -5.58 6.41 -7.84
CA GLU A 215 -6.09 5.05 -8.00
C GLU A 215 -7.62 5.06 -7.85
N PRO A 216 -8.36 4.19 -8.55
CA PRO A 216 -9.79 4.07 -8.37
C PRO A 216 -10.13 3.83 -6.88
N PRO A 217 -11.17 4.46 -6.31
CA PRO A 217 -11.42 4.41 -4.87
C PRO A 217 -11.49 3.00 -4.28
N PHE A 218 -12.09 2.06 -5.02
CA PHE A 218 -12.15 0.67 -4.59
C PHE A 218 -10.76 0.04 -4.41
N GLU A 219 -9.86 0.22 -5.38
CA GLU A 219 -8.50 -0.34 -5.35
C GLU A 219 -7.68 0.29 -4.22
N ALA A 220 -7.77 1.62 -4.07
CA ALA A 220 -7.07 2.35 -3.00
C ALA A 220 -7.55 1.91 -1.60
N LEU A 221 -8.87 1.76 -1.40
CA LEU A 221 -9.43 1.32 -0.12
C LEU A 221 -9.17 -0.16 0.15
N GLY A 222 -9.26 -1.02 -0.87
CA GLY A 222 -8.90 -2.44 -0.77
C GLY A 222 -7.44 -2.61 -0.35
N SER A 223 -6.56 -1.80 -0.92
CA SER A 223 -5.15 -1.73 -0.54
C SER A 223 -4.95 -1.28 0.91
N LEU A 224 -5.61 -0.20 1.34
CA LEU A 224 -5.57 0.24 2.75
C LEU A 224 -6.03 -0.86 3.70
N VAL A 225 -7.13 -1.55 3.39
CA VAL A 225 -7.62 -2.67 4.19
C VAL A 225 -6.59 -3.81 4.26
N LYS A 226 -5.97 -4.15 3.13
CA LYS A 226 -4.90 -5.16 3.08
C LYS A 226 -3.72 -4.77 3.98
N LEU A 227 -3.29 -3.51 3.93
CA LEU A 227 -2.20 -3.01 4.79
C LEU A 227 -2.58 -3.01 6.28
N ILE A 228 -3.84 -2.71 6.63
CA ILE A 228 -4.37 -2.81 8.00
C ILE A 228 -4.35 -4.27 8.47
N ASP A 229 -4.82 -5.20 7.63
CA ASP A 229 -4.89 -6.63 7.96
C ASP A 229 -3.52 -7.26 8.18
N LEU A 230 -2.49 -6.75 7.49
CA LEU A 230 -1.10 -7.14 7.69
C LEU A 230 -0.45 -6.51 8.94
N GLY A 231 -1.14 -5.59 9.61
CA GLY A 231 -0.61 -4.84 10.75
C GLY A 231 0.52 -3.87 10.37
N LEU A 232 0.63 -3.51 9.09
CA LEU A 232 1.60 -2.53 8.62
C LEU A 232 1.17 -1.10 8.98
N ILE A 233 -0.14 -0.87 9.03
CA ILE A 233 -0.73 0.42 9.32
C ILE A 233 -1.85 0.29 10.35
N GLU A 234 -2.03 1.33 11.16
CA GLU A 234 -3.18 1.52 12.04
C GLU A 234 -3.83 2.88 11.75
N VAL A 235 -5.12 3.01 12.03
CA VAL A 235 -5.91 4.22 11.73
C VAL A 235 -6.33 4.92 13.01
N PHE A 236 -6.14 6.24 13.07
CA PHE A 236 -6.43 7.05 14.25
C PHE A 236 -7.33 8.24 13.87
N PRO A 237 -8.21 8.71 14.78
CA PRO A 237 -8.97 9.93 14.55
C PRO A 237 -8.04 11.14 14.43
N GLU A 238 -8.33 12.02 13.48
CA GLU A 238 -7.60 13.25 13.24
C GLU A 238 -7.50 14.10 14.53
N GLY A 239 -6.33 14.69 14.78
CA GLY A 239 -6.09 15.54 15.96
C GLY A 239 -5.77 14.80 17.27
N THR A 240 -5.88 13.46 17.33
CA THR A 240 -5.60 12.69 18.56
C THR A 240 -4.11 12.32 18.67
N LYS A 241 -3.22 13.30 18.88
CA LYS A 241 -1.77 13.06 19.00
C LYS A 241 -1.40 12.12 20.17
N GLU A 242 -2.14 12.14 21.28
CA GLU A 242 -1.76 11.41 22.51
C GLU A 242 -1.96 9.88 22.47
N LYS A 243 -2.93 9.37 21.69
CA LYS A 243 -3.08 7.91 21.51
C LYS A 243 -2.02 7.31 20.57
N ARG A 244 -1.30 8.17 19.85
CA ARG A 244 -0.32 7.85 18.82
C ARG A 244 1.01 7.34 19.39
N ASP A 245 1.52 8.03 20.40
CA ASP A 245 2.78 7.67 21.07
C ASP A 245 2.66 6.33 21.82
N PHE A 246 1.46 6.02 22.32
CA PHE A 246 1.21 4.77 23.05
C PHE A 246 1.21 3.53 22.15
N SER A 247 0.73 3.59 20.89
CA SER A 247 0.74 2.43 19.98
C SER A 247 2.15 2.13 19.47
N SER A 248 2.86 3.16 19.00
CA SER A 248 4.26 3.04 18.56
C SER A 248 5.19 2.57 19.68
N ALA A 249 5.04 3.09 20.90
CA ALA A 249 5.80 2.65 22.07
C ALA A 249 5.42 1.23 22.50
N ARG A 250 4.14 0.86 22.48
CA ARG A 250 3.68 -0.49 22.82
C ARG A 250 4.22 -1.54 21.85
N ASN A 251 4.31 -1.25 20.56
CA ASN A 251 4.82 -2.20 19.57
C ASN A 251 6.36 -2.24 19.53
N ALA A 252 7.05 -1.14 19.85
CA ALA A 252 8.49 -1.19 20.16
C ALA A 252 8.77 -2.04 21.42
N PHE A 253 7.92 -1.90 22.44
CA PHE A 253 7.98 -2.67 23.68
C PHE A 253 7.70 -4.17 23.45
N PHE A 254 6.69 -4.53 22.64
CA PHE A 254 6.43 -5.93 22.28
C PHE A 254 7.56 -6.55 21.44
N ARG A 255 8.22 -5.78 20.55
CA ARG A 255 9.43 -6.25 19.85
C ARG A 255 10.59 -6.53 20.80
N PHE A 256 10.81 -5.65 21.77
CA PHE A 256 11.81 -5.85 22.81
C PHE A 256 11.50 -7.10 23.66
N LEU A 257 10.23 -7.30 24.02
CA LEU A 257 9.75 -8.48 24.76
C LEU A 257 9.91 -9.78 23.96
N ALA A 258 9.58 -9.79 22.67
CA ALA A 258 9.75 -10.95 21.81
C ALA A 258 11.23 -11.32 21.67
N GLN A 259 12.12 -10.35 21.42
CA GLN A 259 13.56 -10.60 21.40
C GLN A 259 14.09 -11.07 22.76
N ALA A 260 13.67 -10.44 23.86
CA ALA A 260 14.06 -10.84 25.21
C ALA A 260 13.58 -12.27 25.55
N SER A 261 12.38 -12.66 25.09
CA SER A 261 11.83 -14.01 25.33
C SER A 261 12.69 -15.12 24.69
N ILE A 262 13.30 -14.86 23.54
CA ILE A 262 14.24 -15.77 22.88
C ILE A 262 15.49 -15.94 23.73
N PHE A 263 16.05 -14.85 24.26
CA PHE A 263 17.22 -14.91 25.16
C PHE A 263 16.90 -15.61 26.48
N ILE A 264 15.70 -15.42 27.03
CA ILE A 264 15.22 -16.10 28.25
C ILE A 264 15.06 -17.61 27.99
N LEU A 265 14.46 -18.00 26.87
CA LEU A 265 14.34 -19.41 26.45
C LEU A 265 15.72 -20.05 26.24
N PHE A 266 16.65 -19.32 25.62
CA PHE A 266 18.02 -19.79 25.43
C PHE A 266 18.77 -19.96 26.76
N GLY A 267 18.62 -19.00 27.68
CA GLY A 267 19.17 -19.08 29.03
C GLY A 267 18.59 -20.26 29.83
N LEU A 268 17.26 -20.45 29.78
CA LEU A 268 16.58 -21.58 30.41
C LEU A 268 17.04 -22.93 29.84
N ALA A 269 17.15 -23.04 28.51
CA ALA A 269 17.66 -24.22 27.85
C ALA A 269 19.11 -24.52 28.26
N LEU A 270 19.97 -23.49 28.34
CA LEU A 270 21.35 -23.63 28.80
C LEU A 270 21.42 -24.08 30.27
N THR A 271 20.62 -23.47 31.15
CA THR A 271 20.56 -23.89 32.56
C THR A 271 20.00 -25.29 32.74
N GLY A 272 18.99 -25.69 31.95
CA GLY A 272 18.46 -27.04 31.94
C GLY A 272 19.51 -28.05 31.46
N LEU A 273 20.31 -27.70 30.46
CA LEU A 273 21.41 -28.53 29.96
C LEU A 273 22.49 -28.74 31.04
N VAL A 274 22.81 -27.70 31.83
CA VAL A 274 23.78 -27.78 32.94
C VAL A 274 23.22 -28.53 34.16
N MET A 275 21.91 -28.49 34.41
CA MET A 275 21.30 -29.20 35.54
C MET A 275 20.99 -30.67 35.24
N VAL A 276 20.56 -30.99 34.02
CA VAL A 276 20.16 -32.35 33.62
C VAL A 276 21.33 -33.14 33.05
N GLY A 277 22.26 -32.47 32.36
CA GLY A 277 23.51 -33.07 31.96
C GLY A 277 24.52 -32.90 33.07
N GLU A 278 25.00 -33.98 33.69
CA GLU A 278 26.30 -33.90 34.35
C GLU A 278 27.30 -33.35 33.32
N PRO A 279 27.93 -32.18 33.54
CA PRO A 279 28.74 -31.54 32.52
C PRO A 279 30.04 -32.35 32.35
N ARG A 280 29.98 -33.41 31.53
CA ARG A 280 31.14 -34.21 31.13
C ARG A 280 32.21 -33.34 30.47
N ILE A 281 31.79 -32.26 29.79
CA ILE A 281 32.67 -31.34 29.06
C ILE A 281 33.61 -30.58 30.01
N THR A 282 33.22 -30.26 31.25
CA THR A 282 34.12 -29.57 32.19
C THR A 282 35.11 -30.50 32.88
N ARG A 283 34.84 -31.81 32.90
CA ARG A 283 35.70 -32.79 33.59
C ARG A 283 36.80 -33.36 32.68
N GLU A 284 36.60 -33.36 31.36
CA GLU A 284 37.59 -33.86 30.39
C GLU A 284 38.48 -32.78 29.77
N LEU A 285 38.10 -31.49 29.79
CA LEU A 285 38.91 -30.45 29.14
C LEU A 285 40.16 -30.00 29.90
N ILE A 286 40.33 -30.40 31.17
CA ILE A 286 41.57 -30.15 31.90
C ILE A 286 42.13 -31.52 32.31
N PRO A 287 43.06 -32.09 31.53
CA PRO A 287 43.79 -33.27 31.92
C PRO A 287 44.38 -33.08 33.33
N GLN A 288 44.31 -34.10 34.19
CA GLN A 288 44.83 -34.03 35.55
C GLN A 288 46.32 -33.59 35.61
N GLU A 289 47.06 -33.84 34.52
CA GLU A 289 48.42 -33.36 34.30
C GLU A 289 48.55 -31.83 34.28
N ILE A 290 47.58 -31.10 33.73
CA ILE A 290 47.64 -29.63 33.68
C ILE A 290 47.36 -29.03 35.06
N THR A 291 46.41 -29.61 35.82
CA THR A 291 46.16 -29.19 37.21
C THR A 291 47.36 -29.45 38.12
N SER A 292 48.04 -30.59 37.97
CA SER A 292 49.22 -30.88 38.80
C SER A 292 50.42 -29.98 38.45
N ILE A 293 50.59 -29.62 37.17
CA ILE A 293 51.61 -28.64 36.73
C ILE A 293 51.29 -27.24 37.28
N LEU A 294 50.02 -26.82 37.24
CA LEU A 294 49.59 -25.52 37.79
C LEU A 294 49.77 -25.43 39.31
N ASP A 295 49.48 -26.50 40.03
CA ASP A 295 49.66 -26.57 41.47
C ASP A 295 51.15 -26.63 41.85
N HIS A 296 51.97 -27.35 41.08
CA HIS A 296 53.42 -27.36 41.25
C HIS A 296 54.05 -25.98 40.96
N GLN A 297 53.60 -25.29 39.91
CA GLN A 297 54.06 -23.92 39.61
C GLN A 297 53.60 -22.91 40.67
N LYS A 298 52.39 -23.06 41.23
CA LYS A 298 51.94 -22.24 42.36
C LYS A 298 52.74 -22.51 43.64
N ALA A 299 53.14 -23.75 43.89
CA ALA A 299 54.00 -24.11 45.02
C ALA A 299 55.40 -23.50 44.85
N LEU A 300 56.02 -23.66 43.69
CA LEU A 300 57.32 -23.03 43.36
C LEU A 300 57.26 -21.50 43.42
N SER A 301 56.17 -20.88 42.95
CA SER A 301 55.96 -19.42 43.05
C SER A 301 55.88 -18.94 44.50
N LYS A 302 55.23 -19.71 45.39
CA LYS A 302 55.19 -19.40 46.83
C LYS A 302 56.56 -19.57 47.48
N GLU A 303 57.32 -20.59 47.07
CA GLU A 303 58.65 -20.87 47.59
C GLU A 303 59.66 -19.79 47.16
N ILE A 304 59.63 -19.36 45.89
CA ILE A 304 60.44 -18.25 45.37
C ILE A 304 60.07 -16.92 46.06
N LYS A 305 58.78 -16.63 46.24
CA LYS A 305 58.33 -15.45 47.02
C LYS A 305 58.73 -15.49 48.49
N SER A 306 58.98 -16.67 49.05
CA SER A 306 59.48 -16.83 50.42
C SER A 306 61.00 -16.63 50.50
N LEU A 307 61.74 -16.99 49.44
CA LEU A 307 63.18 -16.77 49.31
C LEU A 307 63.55 -15.29 49.05
N GLU A 308 62.70 -14.52 48.35
CA GLU A 308 62.85 -13.06 48.21
C GLU A 308 62.57 -12.26 49.49
N ARG A 309 62.07 -12.91 50.56
CA ARG A 309 61.81 -12.29 51.87
C ARG A 309 62.82 -12.67 52.96
N LEU A 310 64.04 -13.04 52.59
CA LEU A 310 65.16 -13.14 53.54
C LEU A 310 65.89 -11.79 53.60
N PRO A 311 66.10 -11.21 54.81
CA PRO A 311 66.69 -9.88 54.94
C PRO A 311 68.16 -9.88 54.47
N SER A 312 68.48 -8.93 53.59
CA SER A 312 69.85 -8.49 53.29
C SER A 312 70.49 -7.95 54.58
N THR A 313 71.12 -8.82 55.35
CA THR A 313 72.11 -8.45 56.38
C THR A 313 73.49 -8.88 55.92
N ARG A 314 74.17 -8.01 55.19
CA ARG A 314 75.63 -7.94 55.23
C ARG A 314 76.04 -6.48 55.26
N ASP A 315 76.00 -5.98 56.49
CA ASP A 315 76.72 -4.81 56.95
C ASP A 315 78.22 -5.02 56.70
N ARG A 316 78.86 -4.07 56.00
CA ARG A 316 80.30 -3.86 55.96
C ARG A 316 80.59 -2.48 55.38
N ASP A 317 80.29 -1.48 56.19
CA ASP A 317 81.05 -0.24 56.20
C ASP A 317 82.39 -0.43 56.94
N SER A 318 83.40 0.26 56.43
CA SER A 318 84.58 0.81 57.13
C SER A 318 85.75 -0.11 57.57
N TYR A 319 86.92 0.14 56.95
CA TYR A 319 88.21 0.53 57.56
C TYR A 319 88.93 1.32 56.44
N VAL A 320 89.19 2.64 56.50
CA VAL A 320 90.21 3.35 57.30
C VAL A 320 91.54 2.58 57.34
N HIS A 321 92.40 2.75 56.34
CA HIS A 321 93.47 3.76 56.30
C HIS A 321 94.05 3.88 54.88
#